data_AF-A0A512B9E9-F1
#
_entry.id   AF-A0A512B9E9-F1
#
_cell.length_a   1.000
_cell.length_b   1.000
_cell.length_c   1.000
_cell.angle_alpha   90.00
_cell.angle_beta   90.00
_cell.angle_gamma   90.00
#
_symmetry.space_group_name_H-M   'P 1'
#
loop_
_entity.id
_entity.type
_entity.pdbx_description
1 polymer ?
#
loop_
_entity_poly.entity_id
_entity_poly.type
_entity_poly.pdbx_seq_one_letter_code
_entity_poly.pdbx_strand_id
1 'polypeptide(L)'
;MKNKTILILVLLFFCTLTHAQSVKNEDKIDPVFRLLLSGENTKTISANKKCVPGKRRTKGTIEKREIKGKLYDCIVYTKNAKALKDKGIVVGSTLPTFVTARVSLQQIEQLAAMDEVTYIEASKTNYSH
;
A
#
# COMPACT_ATOMS: atom_id res chain seq x y z
N MET A 1 54.93 -2.71 4.18
CA MET A 1 53.96 -3.34 5.12
C MET A 1 52.82 -2.40 5.53
N LYS A 2 53.00 -1.07 5.51
CA LYS A 2 51.99 -0.07 5.94
C LYS A 2 50.82 0.13 4.95
N ASN A 3 51.06 -0.16 3.68
CA ASN A 3 50.11 -0.05 2.56
C ASN A 3 49.11 -1.21 2.50
N LYS A 4 49.49 -2.42 2.91
CA LYS A 4 48.58 -3.59 2.96
C LYS A 4 47.58 -3.50 4.11
N THR A 5 47.97 -2.95 5.26
CA THR A 5 47.08 -2.72 6.41
C THR A 5 46.05 -1.62 6.16
N ILE A 6 46.40 -0.57 5.42
CA ILE A 6 45.44 0.48 5.01
C ILE A 6 44.38 -0.11 4.06
N LEU A 7 44.76 -0.98 3.13
CA LEU A 7 43.82 -1.63 2.21
C LEU A 7 42.80 -2.51 2.96
N ILE A 8 43.24 -3.24 3.99
CA ILE A 8 42.38 -4.08 4.83
C ILE A 8 41.40 -3.22 5.65
N LEU A 9 41.83 -2.07 6.15
CA LEU A 9 40.98 -1.17 6.92
C LEU A 9 39.87 -0.53 6.05
N VAL A 10 40.20 -0.16 4.81
CA VAL A 10 39.23 0.39 3.85
C VAL A 10 38.23 -0.67 3.39
N LEU A 11 38.67 -1.92 3.20
CA LEU A 11 37.79 -3.03 2.84
C LEU A 11 36.78 -3.37 3.96
N LEU A 12 37.22 -3.33 5.23
CA LEU A 12 36.34 -3.56 6.38
C LEU A 12 35.33 -2.44 6.58
N PHE A 13 35.68 -1.19 6.26
CA PHE A 13 34.75 -0.06 6.32
C PHE A 13 33.63 -0.16 5.28
N PHE A 14 33.89 -0.71 4.09
CA PHE A 14 32.85 -0.91 3.07
C PHE A 14 31.88 -2.05 3.40
N CYS A 15 32.32 -3.10 4.10
CA CYS A 15 31.45 -4.24 4.47
C CYS A 15 30.38 -3.89 5.52
N THR A 16 30.55 -2.83 6.31
CA THR A 16 29.57 -2.46 7.35
C THR A 16 28.46 -1.55 6.83
N LEU A 17 28.62 -0.91 5.67
CA LEU A 17 27.59 -0.02 5.10
C LEU A 17 26.40 -0.76 4.45
N THR A 18 26.55 -2.05 4.09
CA THR A 18 25.51 -2.79 3.34
C THR A 18 24.41 -3.42 4.21
N HIS A 19 24.39 -3.16 5.51
CA HIS A 19 23.34 -3.62 6.43
C HIS A 19 22.33 -2.52 6.80
N ALA A 20 22.15 -1.52 5.93
CA ALA A 20 20.98 -0.66 6.00
C ALA A 20 19.73 -1.55 5.87
N GLN A 21 18.96 -1.67 6.96
CA GLN A 21 17.75 -2.46 7.02
C GLN A 21 16.83 -2.06 5.86
N SER A 22 16.75 -2.90 4.83
CA SER A 22 15.82 -2.71 3.72
C SER A 22 14.42 -2.80 4.29
N VAL A 23 13.81 -1.66 4.62
CA VAL A 23 12.41 -1.57 5.02
C VAL A 23 11.60 -2.30 3.97
N LYS A 24 10.96 -3.41 4.34
CA LYS A 24 10.17 -4.17 3.38
C LYS A 24 8.92 -3.35 3.11
N ASN A 25 8.45 -3.33 1.86
CA ASN A 25 7.24 -2.59 1.51
C ASN A 25 6.02 -3.05 2.34
N GLU A 26 6.01 -4.31 2.77
CA GLU A 26 5.00 -4.86 3.69
C GLU A 26 4.91 -4.12 5.04
N ASP A 27 6.01 -3.55 5.52
CA ASP A 27 6.06 -2.83 6.80
C ASP A 27 5.32 -1.47 6.71
N LYS A 28 5.09 -0.97 5.48
CA LYS A 28 4.28 0.21 5.22
C LYS A 28 2.77 -0.09 5.19
N ILE A 29 2.36 -1.36 5.29
CA ILE A 29 0.96 -1.79 5.12
C ILE A 29 0.35 -2.17 6.47
N ASP A 30 -0.84 -1.64 6.75
CA ASP A 30 -1.60 -2.00 7.95
C ASP A 30 -1.83 -3.51 8.09
N PRO A 31 -1.74 -4.08 9.31
CA PRO A 31 -1.99 -5.50 9.55
C PRO A 31 -3.29 -6.03 8.96
N VAL A 32 -4.35 -5.21 8.92
CA VAL A 32 -5.64 -5.60 8.33
C VAL A 32 -5.49 -5.90 6.84
N PHE A 33 -4.78 -5.04 6.10
CA PHE A 33 -4.53 -5.25 4.68
C PHE A 33 -3.55 -6.39 4.44
N ARG A 34 -2.53 -6.57 5.29
CA ARG A 34 -1.63 -7.72 5.22
C ARG A 34 -2.37 -9.05 5.35
N LEU A 35 -3.36 -9.12 6.25
CA LEU A 35 -4.22 -10.30 6.41
C LEU A 35 -5.07 -10.54 5.16
N LEU A 36 -5.63 -9.47 4.57
CA LEU A 36 -6.44 -9.55 3.36
C LEU A 36 -5.62 -10.02 2.14
N LEU A 37 -4.41 -9.48 1.96
CA LEU A 37 -3.47 -9.87 0.90
C LEU A 37 -3.06 -11.34 1.06
N SER A 38 -2.66 -11.75 2.27
CA SER A 38 -2.34 -13.15 2.58
C SER A 38 -3.53 -14.09 2.33
N GLY A 39 -4.74 -13.61 2.60
CA GLY A 39 -5.99 -14.32 2.39
C GLY A 39 -6.48 -14.38 0.94
N GLU A 40 -5.99 -13.56 0.02
CA GLU A 40 -6.23 -13.73 -1.43
C GLU A 40 -5.31 -14.80 -2.02
N ASN A 41 -4.05 -14.83 -1.58
CA ASN A 41 -3.04 -15.77 -2.04
C ASN A 41 -3.38 -17.24 -1.71
N THR A 42 -4.29 -17.46 -0.77
CA THR A 42 -4.75 -18.80 -0.30
C THR A 42 -6.11 -19.23 -0.87
N LYS A 43 -6.82 -18.35 -1.60
CA LYS A 43 -8.20 -18.59 -2.09
C LYS A 43 -8.30 -19.26 -3.47
N THR A 44 -7.24 -19.89 -3.97
CA THR A 44 -7.35 -20.79 -5.13
C THR A 44 -8.13 -22.08 -4.83
N ILE A 45 -8.63 -22.29 -3.60
CA ILE A 45 -9.55 -23.39 -3.28
C ILE A 45 -10.88 -22.84 -2.75
N SER A 46 -11.86 -22.82 -3.65
CA SER A 46 -13.32 -22.94 -3.45
C SER A 46 -13.99 -22.09 -2.35
N ALA A 47 -14.77 -21.10 -2.76
CA ALA A 47 -15.93 -20.65 -1.98
C ALA A 47 -17.00 -20.03 -2.87
N ASN A 48 -17.97 -20.87 -3.25
CA ASN A 48 -19.29 -20.47 -3.73
C ASN A 48 -19.94 -19.51 -2.71
N LYS A 49 -20.07 -18.22 -3.02
CA LYS A 49 -20.79 -17.25 -2.19
C LYS A 49 -22.02 -16.73 -2.94
N LYS A 50 -23.19 -17.11 -2.43
CA LYS A 50 -24.51 -16.59 -2.84
C LYS A 50 -24.57 -15.07 -2.61
N CYS A 51 -24.99 -14.31 -3.62
CA CYS A 51 -25.30 -12.88 -3.51
C CYS A 51 -26.66 -12.66 -2.83
N VAL A 52 -26.73 -11.71 -1.91
CA VAL A 52 -27.97 -11.15 -1.33
C VAL A 52 -28.23 -9.79 -1.98
N PRO A 53 -29.44 -9.46 -2.46
CA PRO A 53 -29.68 -8.24 -3.21
C PRO A 53 -30.04 -7.04 -2.32
N GLY A 54 -29.46 -5.88 -2.63
CA GLY A 54 -30.22 -4.62 -2.72
C GLY A 54 -30.00 -3.55 -1.64
N LYS A 55 -29.17 -2.55 -1.94
CA LYS A 55 -29.45 -1.14 -1.59
C LYS A 55 -29.16 -0.26 -2.81
N ARG A 56 -30.11 0.63 -3.13
CA ARG A 56 -30.13 1.50 -4.32
C ARG A 56 -29.02 2.56 -4.23
N ARG A 57 -28.23 2.72 -5.31
CA ARG A 57 -27.17 3.75 -5.41
C ARG A 57 -27.75 5.02 -6.05
N THR A 58 -27.49 6.17 -5.45
CA THR A 58 -27.81 7.51 -5.99
C THR A 58 -26.97 7.79 -7.24
N LYS A 59 -27.58 8.37 -8.28
CA LYS A 59 -26.91 8.66 -9.56
C LYS A 59 -25.93 9.82 -9.39
N GLY A 60 -24.64 9.52 -9.46
CA GLY A 60 -23.57 10.48 -9.75
C GLY A 60 -22.77 9.95 -10.93
N THR A 61 -22.59 10.75 -11.98
CA THR A 61 -21.78 10.38 -13.15
C THR A 61 -20.31 10.60 -12.79
N ILE A 62 -19.66 9.55 -12.30
CA ILE A 62 -18.20 9.47 -12.25
C ILE A 62 -17.83 8.53 -13.40
N GLU A 63 -16.91 8.96 -14.27
CA GLU A 63 -16.35 8.10 -15.33
C GLU A 63 -15.92 6.77 -14.69
N LYS A 64 -16.72 5.74 -14.94
CA LYS A 64 -16.57 4.44 -14.29
C LYS A 64 -15.41 3.73 -14.95
N ARG A 65 -14.18 4.02 -14.52
CA ARG A 65 -13.06 3.09 -14.71
C ARG A 65 -13.48 1.80 -14.00
N GLU A 66 -13.68 0.74 -14.77
CA GLU A 66 -14.14 -0.55 -14.26
C GLU A 66 -13.02 -1.21 -13.44
N ILE A 67 -12.86 -0.78 -12.18
CA ILE A 67 -12.01 -1.50 -11.23
C ILE A 67 -12.78 -2.76 -10.86
N LYS A 68 -12.45 -3.89 -11.50
CA LYS A 68 -12.98 -5.21 -11.16
C LYS A 68 -12.41 -5.63 -9.80
N GLY A 69 -13.18 -5.44 -8.73
CA GLY A 69 -12.76 -5.89 -7.40
C GLY A 69 -13.43 -5.16 -6.23
N LYS A 70 -13.12 -5.63 -5.02
CA LYS A 70 -13.48 -4.91 -3.78
C LYS A 70 -12.56 -3.70 -3.63
N LEU A 71 -13.17 -2.58 -3.25
CA LEU A 71 -12.46 -1.35 -2.93
C LEU A 71 -12.53 -1.10 -1.42
N TYR A 72 -11.42 -0.66 -0.86
CA TYR A 72 -11.21 -0.43 0.56
C TYR A 72 -10.91 1.04 0.80
N ASP A 73 -11.48 1.60 1.87
CA ASP A 73 -11.16 2.95 2.32
C ASP A 73 -9.90 2.90 3.20
N CYS A 74 -8.91 3.73 2.87
CA CYS A 74 -7.65 3.79 3.58
C CYS A 74 -7.16 5.23 3.75
N ILE A 75 -6.26 5.41 4.71
CA ILE A 75 -5.48 6.63 4.91
C ILE A 75 -4.07 6.35 4.42
N VAL A 76 -3.60 7.13 3.45
CA VAL A 76 -2.25 7.02 2.91
C VAL A 76 -1.42 8.18 3.44
N TYR A 77 -0.44 7.88 4.28
CA TYR A 77 0.49 8.87 4.82
C TYR A 77 1.52 9.21 3.76
N THR A 78 1.43 10.44 3.25
CA THR A 78 2.29 10.98 2.21
C THR A 78 2.29 12.50 2.27
N LYS A 79 3.41 13.12 1.90
CA LYS A 79 3.49 14.57 1.69
C LYS A 79 3.22 14.97 0.24
N ASN A 80 3.09 14.01 -0.68
CA ASN A 80 2.93 14.24 -2.11
C ASN A 80 1.65 13.59 -2.65
N ALA A 81 0.51 14.24 -2.40
CA ALA A 81 -0.79 13.79 -2.91
C ALA A 81 -0.88 13.75 -4.44
N LYS A 82 -0.07 14.56 -5.14
CA LYS A 82 -0.06 14.60 -6.61
C LYS A 82 0.46 13.30 -7.21
N ALA A 83 1.52 12.72 -6.62
CA ALA A 83 2.08 11.44 -7.07
C ALA A 83 1.02 10.31 -7.07
N LEU A 84 0.13 10.30 -6.07
CA LEU A 84 -0.98 9.34 -5.99
C LEU A 84 -2.01 9.52 -7.11
N LYS A 85 -2.40 10.77 -7.38
CA LYS A 85 -3.35 11.10 -8.46
C LYS A 85 -2.78 10.74 -9.82
N ASP A 86 -1.49 10.99 -10.05
CA ASP A 86 -0.80 10.67 -11.30
C ASP A 86 -0.75 9.14 -11.55
N LYS A 87 -0.79 8.33 -10.49
CA LYS A 87 -0.97 6.85 -10.55
C LYS A 87 -2.42 6.39 -10.73
N GLY A 88 -3.37 7.32 -10.86
CA GLY A 88 -4.79 7.03 -11.04
C GLY A 88 -5.49 6.55 -9.76
N ILE A 89 -4.95 6.88 -8.59
CA ILE A 89 -5.57 6.58 -7.30
C ILE A 89 -6.72 7.56 -7.05
N VAL A 90 -7.90 7.02 -6.73
CA VAL A 90 -9.07 7.83 -6.35
C VAL A 90 -8.87 8.31 -4.92
N VAL A 91 -8.41 9.54 -4.78
CA VAL A 91 -8.26 10.23 -3.50
C VAL A 91 -9.54 10.97 -3.12
N GLY A 92 -9.89 10.92 -1.85
CA GLY A 92 -10.97 11.70 -1.24
C GLY A 92 -10.43 13.03 -0.71
N SER A 93 -10.16 13.07 0.59
CA SER A 93 -9.63 14.26 1.28
C SER A 93 -8.11 14.30 1.21
N THR A 94 -7.55 15.49 0.98
CA THR A 94 -6.10 15.74 0.95
C THR A 94 -5.71 16.64 2.11
N LEU A 95 -4.79 16.17 2.96
CA LEU A 95 -4.17 16.95 4.03
C LEU A 95 -2.65 17.01 3.82
N PRO A 96 -1.91 17.90 4.52
CA PRO A 96 -0.48 18.09 4.29
C PRO A 96 0.38 16.84 4.50
N THR A 97 -0.05 15.91 5.35
CA THR A 97 0.73 14.72 5.75
C THR A 97 0.06 13.40 5.39
N PHE A 98 -1.19 13.42 4.94
CA PHE A 98 -1.90 12.23 4.54
C PHE A 98 -3.06 12.54 3.58
N VAL A 99 -3.52 11.53 2.87
CA VAL A 99 -4.73 11.58 2.08
C VAL A 99 -5.65 10.42 2.43
N THR A 100 -6.96 10.60 2.29
CA THR A 100 -7.88 9.47 2.26
C THR A 100 -8.02 8.99 0.83
N ALA A 101 -8.07 7.68 0.62
CA ALA A 101 -8.18 7.09 -0.70
C ALA A 101 -9.07 5.85 -0.66
N ARG A 102 -9.65 5.53 -1.83
CA ARG A 102 -10.44 4.31 -2.02
C ARG A 102 -9.77 3.44 -3.08
N VAL A 103 -9.22 2.31 -2.66
CA VAL A 103 -8.25 1.53 -3.45
C VAL A 103 -8.55 0.03 -3.45
N SER A 104 -8.10 -0.69 -4.47
CA SER A 104 -8.08 -2.16 -4.49
C SER A 104 -6.87 -2.72 -3.72
N LEU A 105 -6.87 -4.02 -3.41
CA LEU A 105 -5.72 -4.69 -2.80
C LEU A 105 -4.46 -4.59 -3.67
N GLN A 106 -4.58 -4.74 -4.99
CA GLN A 106 -3.48 -4.54 -5.93
C GLN A 106 -2.91 -3.12 -5.85
N GLN A 107 -3.78 -2.11 -5.70
CA GLN A 107 -3.33 -0.72 -5.55
C GLN A 107 -2.65 -0.51 -4.19
N ILE A 108 -3.02 -1.22 -3.14
CA ILE A 108 -2.33 -1.16 -1.84
C ILE A 108 -0.88 -1.63 -1.96
N GLU A 109 -0.62 -2.72 -2.69
CA GLU A 109 0.75 -3.17 -2.96
C GLU A 109 1.54 -2.15 -3.79
N GLN A 110 0.91 -1.55 -4.80
CA GLN A 110 1.52 -0.49 -5.61
C GLN A 110 1.87 0.74 -4.77
N LEU A 111 0.98 1.14 -3.86
CA LEU A 111 1.21 2.26 -2.95
C LEU A 111 2.36 1.98 -1.98
N ALA A 112 2.45 0.75 -1.47
CA ALA A 112 3.53 0.36 -0.56
C ALA A 112 4.91 0.43 -1.24
N ALA A 113 4.96 0.16 -2.55
CA ALA A 113 6.19 0.27 -3.34
C ALA A 113 6.60 1.72 -3.67
N MET A 114 5.78 2.73 -3.35
CA MET A 114 6.12 4.14 -3.59
C MET A 114 7.00 4.71 -2.48
N ASP A 115 8.01 5.49 -2.85
CA ASP A 115 8.91 6.16 -1.92
C ASP A 115 8.22 7.32 -1.18
N GLU A 116 7.26 7.97 -1.83
CA GLU A 116 6.49 9.07 -1.25
C GLU A 116 5.45 8.61 -0.22
N VAL A 117 5.21 7.30 -0.13
CA VAL A 117 4.25 6.70 0.81
C VAL A 117 5.02 6.14 2.01
N THR A 118 4.67 6.66 3.19
CA THR A 118 5.29 6.25 4.45
C THR A 118 4.51 5.12 5.12
N TYR A 119 3.19 5.17 5.08
CA TYR A 119 2.32 4.15 5.68
C TYR A 119 0.92 4.17 5.06
N ILE A 120 0.25 3.02 5.05
CA ILE A 120 -1.11 2.83 4.56
C ILE A 120 -1.92 2.25 5.70
N GLU A 121 -2.80 3.05 6.29
CA GLU A 121 -3.66 2.67 7.41
C GLU A 121 -5.06 2.27 6.92
N ALA A 122 -5.60 1.19 7.48
CA ALA A 122 -6.98 0.79 7.22
C ALA A 122 -7.94 1.75 7.93
N SER A 123 -8.93 2.27 7.20
CA SER A 123 -9.90 3.18 7.81
C SER A 123 -10.74 2.44 8.85
N LYS A 124 -10.85 3.02 10.06
CA LYS A 124 -11.65 2.44 11.15
C LYS A 124 -13.16 2.54 10.91
N THR A 125 -13.61 3.38 9.98
CA THR A 125 -15.00 3.83 9.90
C THR A 125 -15.96 2.96 9.08
N ASN A 126 -15.56 1.81 8.51
CA ASN A 126 -16.54 0.91 7.88
C ASN A 126 -16.07 -0.55 7.83
N TYR A 127 -16.17 -1.25 8.97
CA TYR A 127 -16.26 -2.71 9.00
C TYR A 127 -17.74 -3.14 9.13
N SER A 128 -18.63 -2.58 8.30
CA SER A 128 -19.99 -3.09 8.20
C SER A 128 -19.95 -4.36 7.35
N HIS A 129 -19.73 -5.48 8.03
CA HIS A 129 -20.02 -6.83 7.54
C HIS A 129 -21.53 -7.02 7.34
#